data_AF-K1SPL6-F1
#
_entry.id   AF-K1SPL6-F1
#
_cell.length_a   1.000
_cell.length_b   1.000
_cell.length_c   1.000
_cell.angle_alpha   90.00
_cell.angle_beta   90.00
_cell.angle_gamma   90.00
#
_symmetry.space_group_name_H-M   'P 1'
#
loop_
_entity.id
_entity.type
_entity.pdbx_description
1 polymer ?
#
loop_
_entity_poly.entity_id
_entity_poly.type
_entity_poly.pdbx_seq_one_letter_code
_entity_poly.pdbx_strand_id
1 'polypeptide(L)'
;MTVKDFGITKDGIATKLYTLKNNNLEISVTDFGSTLVSIVVPDRNNKPTDIVLGYDDVSGYETDDGYYFGCNVGRCANRIARGHFVLNNTEYNLDINNGPNNLHSGLNPYSKRVWTVENQNDTSITFSLESPHMDQGFPGALKMYVTYELLEDGFKINYNATPDKDTIINMTNHSYFNLNGEGSGTVLNHSVKIYADSFTPADETSIPTGEIEAVKDTPMDFNNFKTIGQDINKDYIPLKYANGYDHNWITDPTDSKLHNIVDAVGDVSGIEMKISTNCPGVQMYTANF
;
A
#
# COMPACT_ATOMS: atom_id res chain seq x y z
N MET A 1 -12.53 -16.11 -13.66
CA MET A 1 -12.87 -15.29 -12.47
C MET A 1 -14.06 -15.87 -11.73
N THR A 2 -14.05 -15.81 -10.40
CA THR A 2 -15.20 -16.15 -9.54
C THR A 2 -15.65 -14.92 -8.78
N VAL A 3 -16.97 -14.74 -8.60
CA VAL A 3 -17.56 -13.61 -7.87
C VAL A 3 -18.47 -14.15 -6.78
N LYS A 4 -18.32 -13.66 -5.54
CA LYS A 4 -19.18 -14.00 -4.41
C LYS A 4 -19.58 -12.75 -3.62
N ASP A 5 -20.61 -12.88 -2.80
CA ASP A 5 -20.96 -11.84 -1.82
C ASP A 5 -19.84 -11.71 -0.78
N PHE A 6 -19.50 -10.46 -0.43
CA PHE A 6 -18.49 -10.13 0.58
C PHE A 6 -19.08 -9.51 1.85
N GLY A 7 -20.40 -9.35 1.88
CA GLY A 7 -21.16 -8.80 2.98
C GLY A 7 -21.85 -7.49 2.62
N ILE A 8 -22.44 -6.87 3.63
CA ILE A 8 -23.21 -5.62 3.50
C ILE A 8 -22.61 -4.61 4.47
N THR A 9 -22.32 -3.40 4.00
CA THR A 9 -21.80 -2.30 4.82
C THR A 9 -22.84 -1.86 5.86
N LYS A 10 -22.44 -1.08 6.88
CA LYS A 10 -23.37 -0.48 7.85
C LYS A 10 -24.46 0.37 7.20
N ASP A 11 -24.14 0.97 6.06
CA ASP A 11 -25.06 1.79 5.26
C ASP A 11 -25.97 0.94 4.34
N GLY A 12 -25.91 -0.39 4.43
CA GLY A 12 -26.77 -1.30 3.68
C GLY A 12 -26.33 -1.57 2.25
N ILE A 13 -25.08 -1.26 1.89
CA ILE A 13 -24.55 -1.48 0.54
C ILE A 13 -23.97 -2.89 0.45
N ALA A 14 -24.49 -3.72 -0.45
CA ALA A 14 -23.94 -5.04 -0.72
C ALA A 14 -22.60 -4.91 -1.47
N THR A 15 -21.62 -5.70 -1.06
CA THR A 15 -20.25 -5.72 -1.62
C THR A 15 -19.93 -7.10 -2.18
N LYS A 16 -18.98 -7.13 -3.11
CA LYS A 16 -18.57 -8.34 -3.83
C LYS A 16 -17.08 -8.61 -3.65
N LEU A 17 -16.72 -9.89 -3.67
CA LEU A 17 -15.34 -10.36 -3.77
C LEU A 17 -15.14 -11.03 -5.13
N TYR A 18 -14.09 -10.61 -5.82
CA TYR A 18 -13.69 -11.06 -7.15
C TYR A 18 -12.37 -11.82 -7.04
N THR A 19 -12.37 -13.09 -7.42
CA THR A 19 -11.18 -13.94 -7.38
C THR A 19 -10.67 -14.19 -8.80
N LEU A 20 -9.41 -13.84 -9.04
CA LEU A 20 -8.66 -14.08 -10.27
C LEU A 20 -7.61 -15.15 -9.99
N LYS A 21 -7.47 -16.13 -10.90
CA LYS A 21 -6.61 -17.29 -10.68
C LYS A 21 -5.99 -17.80 -11.97
N ASN A 22 -4.74 -18.25 -11.88
CA ASN A 22 -4.08 -19.08 -12.87
C ASN A 22 -3.45 -20.31 -12.18
N ASN A 23 -2.45 -20.94 -12.82
CA ASN A 23 -1.79 -22.12 -12.26
C ASN A 23 -0.83 -21.81 -11.10
N ASN A 24 -0.34 -20.58 -10.98
CA ASN A 24 0.77 -20.20 -10.11
C ASN A 24 0.32 -19.33 -8.93
N LEU A 25 -0.76 -18.54 -9.09
CA LEU A 25 -1.31 -17.72 -8.02
C LEU A 25 -2.82 -17.50 -8.14
N GLU A 26 -3.41 -17.13 -7.01
CA GLU A 26 -4.79 -16.68 -6.87
C GLU A 26 -4.81 -15.37 -6.08
N ILE A 27 -5.51 -14.35 -6.59
CA ILE A 27 -5.75 -13.10 -5.87
C ILE A 27 -7.25 -12.88 -5.70
N SER A 28 -7.65 -12.33 -4.56
CA SER A 28 -9.03 -11.86 -4.35
C SER A 28 -9.05 -10.37 -4.07
N VAL A 29 -9.93 -9.64 -4.75
CA VAL A 29 -10.13 -8.20 -4.59
C VAL A 29 -11.61 -7.90 -4.36
N THR A 30 -11.94 -6.92 -3.50
CA THR A 30 -13.33 -6.50 -3.25
C THR A 30 -13.61 -5.12 -3.82
N ASP A 31 -14.87 -4.85 -4.18
CA ASP A 31 -15.34 -3.51 -4.55
C ASP A 31 -15.33 -2.52 -3.36
N PHE A 32 -15.20 -2.98 -2.12
CA PHE A 32 -14.98 -2.09 -0.97
C PHE A 32 -13.51 -1.64 -0.88
N GLY A 33 -13.26 -0.35 -1.10
CA GLY A 33 -11.91 0.23 -1.12
C GLY A 33 -11.04 -0.21 -2.29
N SER A 34 -11.61 -0.96 -3.26
CA SER A 34 -10.88 -1.72 -4.28
C SER A 34 -9.78 -2.61 -3.67
N THR A 35 -10.06 -3.20 -2.51
CA THR A 35 -9.07 -3.80 -1.59
C THR A 35 -8.57 -5.16 -2.07
N LEU A 36 -7.27 -5.40 -1.96
CA LEU A 36 -6.65 -6.72 -2.13
C LEU A 36 -6.82 -7.53 -0.83
N VAL A 37 -7.68 -8.53 -0.88
CA VAL A 37 -8.10 -9.32 0.28
C VAL A 37 -7.23 -10.56 0.49
N SER A 38 -6.76 -11.18 -0.58
CA SER A 38 -5.89 -12.37 -0.49
C SER A 38 -4.90 -12.47 -1.64
N ILE A 39 -3.76 -13.11 -1.37
CA ILE A 39 -2.78 -13.55 -2.36
C ILE A 39 -2.34 -14.96 -1.97
N VAL A 40 -2.83 -15.97 -2.68
CA VAL A 40 -2.50 -17.36 -2.42
C VAL A 40 -1.48 -17.85 -3.45
N VAL A 41 -0.30 -18.26 -2.97
CA VAL A 41 0.80 -18.81 -3.76
C VAL A 41 1.32 -20.12 -3.14
N PRO A 42 1.90 -21.04 -3.92
CA PRO A 42 2.51 -22.25 -3.36
C PRO A 42 3.81 -21.93 -2.61
N ASP A 43 3.99 -22.53 -1.43
CA ASP A 43 5.28 -22.53 -0.73
C ASP A 43 6.27 -23.54 -1.34
N ARG A 44 7.48 -23.66 -0.76
CA ARG A 44 8.49 -24.64 -1.21
C ARG A 44 8.05 -26.11 -1.18
N ASN A 45 6.98 -26.44 -0.46
CA ASN A 45 6.39 -27.77 -0.38
C ASN A 45 5.12 -27.89 -1.25
N ASN A 46 4.84 -26.91 -2.12
CA ASN A 46 3.61 -26.78 -2.93
C ASN A 46 2.33 -26.62 -2.09
N LYS A 47 2.43 -26.17 -0.84
CA LYS A 47 1.26 -25.85 -0.01
C LYS A 47 0.75 -24.45 -0.39
N PRO A 48 -0.53 -24.29 -0.76
CA PRO A 48 -1.13 -22.97 -0.94
C PRO A 48 -1.05 -22.16 0.36
N THR A 49 -0.54 -20.95 0.26
CA THR A 49 -0.27 -20.06 1.40
C THR A 49 -0.78 -18.67 1.05
N ASP A 50 -1.72 -18.16 1.85
CA ASP A 50 -2.17 -16.77 1.75
C ASP A 50 -1.17 -15.87 2.44
N ILE A 51 -0.55 -14.96 1.70
CA ILE A 51 0.61 -14.17 2.18
C ILE A 51 0.25 -12.73 2.57
N VAL A 52 -1.02 -12.33 2.54
CA VAL A 52 -1.45 -10.99 2.97
C VAL A 52 -2.36 -11.06 4.19
N LEU A 53 -2.29 -10.04 5.04
CA LEU A 53 -3.21 -9.89 6.17
C LEU A 53 -4.50 -9.20 5.72
N GLY A 54 -5.63 -9.60 6.29
CA GLY A 54 -6.91 -8.98 5.99
C GLY A 54 -8.05 -9.43 6.90
N TYR A 55 -9.27 -9.26 6.40
CA TYR A 55 -10.51 -9.70 7.06
C TYR A 55 -11.32 -10.61 6.13
N ASP A 56 -12.16 -11.45 6.74
CA ASP A 56 -13.00 -12.41 6.02
C ASP A 56 -14.19 -11.76 5.27
N ASP A 57 -14.62 -10.58 5.71
CA ASP A 57 -15.77 -9.87 5.15
C ASP A 57 -15.65 -8.33 5.25
N VAL A 58 -16.56 -7.62 4.59
CA VAL A 58 -16.58 -6.15 4.54
C VAL A 58 -16.71 -5.49 5.92
N SER A 59 -17.31 -6.16 6.91
CA SER A 59 -17.51 -5.56 8.23
C SER A 59 -16.20 -5.35 8.97
N GLY A 60 -15.23 -6.27 8.79
CA GLY A 60 -13.86 -6.11 9.27
C GLY A 60 -13.18 -4.92 8.62
N TYR A 61 -13.23 -4.82 7.28
CA TYR A 61 -12.64 -3.68 6.57
C TYR A 61 -13.32 -2.35 6.87
N GLU A 62 -14.62 -2.32 7.16
CA GLU A 62 -15.34 -1.10 7.53
C GLU A 62 -14.97 -0.64 8.94
N THR A 63 -14.81 -1.59 9.87
CA THR A 63 -14.44 -1.32 11.28
C THR A 63 -12.93 -1.17 11.53
N ASP A 64 -12.09 -1.50 10.54
CA ASP A 64 -10.64 -1.25 10.59
C ASP A 64 -10.33 0.18 11.04
N ASP A 65 -9.55 0.32 12.11
CA ASP A 65 -9.26 1.60 12.75
C ASP A 65 -7.79 1.98 12.54
N GLY A 66 -7.39 2.08 11.26
CA GLY A 66 -6.10 2.64 10.89
C GLY A 66 -5.02 1.64 10.50
N TYR A 67 -5.35 0.35 10.29
CA TYR A 67 -4.39 -0.60 9.74
C TYR A 67 -4.34 -0.53 8.22
N TYR A 68 -5.45 -0.23 7.54
CA TYR A 68 -5.53 -0.10 6.08
C TYR A 68 -5.20 -1.39 5.31
N PHE A 69 -5.48 -2.57 5.88
CA PHE A 69 -5.14 -3.86 5.24
C PHE A 69 -5.56 -3.93 3.76
N GLY A 70 -4.58 -4.05 2.86
CA GLY A 70 -4.79 -4.37 1.44
C GLY A 70 -5.48 -3.31 0.59
N CYS A 71 -5.95 -2.21 1.19
CA CYS A 71 -6.80 -1.25 0.50
C CYS A 71 -5.99 -0.30 -0.40
N ASN A 72 -6.66 0.33 -1.36
CA ASN A 72 -6.05 1.42 -2.12
C ASN A 72 -6.24 2.74 -1.39
N VAL A 73 -5.12 3.38 -1.09
CA VAL A 73 -5.07 4.65 -0.37
C VAL A 73 -5.00 5.80 -1.36
N GLY A 74 -5.83 6.82 -1.12
CA GLY A 74 -5.87 8.07 -1.86
C GLY A 74 -6.83 9.09 -1.22
N ARG A 75 -6.90 10.33 -1.70
CA ARG A 75 -6.22 10.90 -2.88
C ARG A 75 -4.70 11.03 -2.76
N CYS A 76 -4.20 11.19 -1.54
CA CYS A 76 -2.77 11.24 -1.21
C CYS A 76 -2.44 10.24 -0.10
N ALA A 77 -1.59 9.28 -0.41
CA ALA A 77 -1.02 8.33 0.54
C ALA A 77 0.07 8.99 1.41
N ASN A 78 0.32 8.36 2.56
CA ASN A 78 1.16 8.85 3.64
C ASN A 78 0.66 10.19 4.22
N ARG A 79 1.56 11.01 4.79
CA ARG A 79 1.22 12.18 5.61
C ARG A 79 1.39 13.49 4.84
N ILE A 80 0.50 14.44 5.12
CA ILE A 80 0.64 15.85 4.77
C ILE A 80 0.76 16.63 6.07
N ALA A 81 1.91 17.29 6.22
CA ALA A 81 2.25 18.06 7.42
C ALA A 81 1.17 19.10 7.72
N ARG A 82 0.67 19.10 8.95
CA ARG A 82 -0.35 20.06 9.43
C ARG A 82 -1.66 20.02 8.65
N GLY A 83 -1.89 18.98 7.85
CA GLY A 83 -3.01 18.87 6.92
C GLY A 83 -3.11 20.08 5.98
N HIS A 84 -1.98 20.67 5.58
CA HIS A 84 -1.99 21.93 4.84
C HIS A 84 -1.00 21.88 3.67
N PHE A 85 -1.42 22.42 2.53
CA PHE A 85 -0.54 22.65 1.39
C PHE A 85 -0.97 23.89 0.59
N VAL A 86 -0.03 24.39 -0.22
CA VAL A 86 -0.27 25.48 -1.18
C VAL A 86 -0.13 24.94 -2.59
N LEU A 87 -1.14 25.18 -3.42
CA LEU A 87 -1.10 24.84 -4.85
C LEU A 87 -1.58 26.05 -5.66
N ASN A 88 -0.80 26.47 -6.66
CA ASN A 88 -1.10 27.65 -7.49
C ASN A 88 -1.46 28.90 -6.65
N ASN A 89 -0.67 29.16 -5.59
CA ASN A 89 -0.86 30.26 -4.64
C ASN A 89 -2.19 30.23 -3.86
N THR A 90 -2.88 29.09 -3.82
CA THR A 90 -4.10 28.87 -3.03
C THR A 90 -3.79 27.92 -1.88
N GLU A 91 -4.19 28.30 -0.67
CA GLU A 91 -4.07 27.47 0.54
C GLU A 91 -5.21 26.45 0.61
N TYR A 92 -4.86 25.20 0.92
CA TYR A 92 -5.80 24.10 1.13
C TYR A 92 -5.58 23.52 2.52
N ASN A 93 -6.68 23.32 3.25
CA ASN A 93 -6.69 22.66 4.56
C ASN A 93 -7.43 21.33 4.43
N LEU A 94 -6.84 20.29 5.01
CA LEU A 94 -7.32 18.92 5.03
C LEU A 94 -7.71 18.53 6.44
N ASP A 95 -8.49 17.46 6.57
CA ASP A 95 -8.82 16.90 7.88
C ASP A 95 -7.55 16.49 8.64
N ILE A 96 -7.54 16.72 9.95
CA ILE A 96 -6.48 16.24 10.83
C ILE A 96 -6.95 14.94 11.49
N ASN A 97 -6.41 13.82 11.04
CA ASN A 97 -6.74 12.48 11.54
C ASN A 97 -5.55 11.74 12.16
N ASN A 98 -4.34 12.30 12.12
CA ASN A 98 -3.16 11.69 12.73
C ASN A 98 -2.28 12.76 13.41
N GLY A 99 -2.46 12.93 14.73
CA GLY A 99 -1.74 13.96 15.48
C GLY A 99 -2.06 15.36 14.92
N PRO A 100 -1.06 16.19 14.54
CA PRO A 100 -1.30 17.44 13.85
C PRO A 100 -1.47 17.29 12.33
N ASN A 101 -1.37 16.09 11.76
CA ASN A 101 -1.22 15.85 10.33
C ASN A 101 -2.47 15.20 9.69
N ASN A 102 -2.54 15.29 8.36
CA ASN A 102 -3.44 14.47 7.56
C ASN A 102 -2.71 13.20 7.14
N LEU A 103 -3.30 12.03 7.36
CA LEU A 103 -2.76 10.72 6.98
C LEU A 103 -3.74 10.00 6.06
N HIS A 104 -3.24 9.46 4.95
CA HIS A 104 -4.02 8.60 4.05
C HIS A 104 -5.34 9.25 3.60
N SER A 105 -5.30 10.58 3.50
CA SER A 105 -6.37 11.50 3.11
C SER A 105 -7.59 11.55 4.01
N GLY A 106 -7.37 11.45 5.32
CA GLY A 106 -8.27 12.02 6.32
C GLY A 106 -9.43 11.13 6.74
N LEU A 107 -10.56 11.75 7.09
CA LEU A 107 -11.68 11.09 7.77
C LEU A 107 -12.64 10.37 6.81
N ASN A 108 -12.57 10.68 5.52
CA ASN A 108 -13.38 10.01 4.48
C ASN A 108 -12.47 9.39 3.41
N PRO A 109 -11.65 8.37 3.76
CA PRO A 109 -10.66 7.80 2.87
C PRO A 109 -11.28 6.99 1.73
N TYR A 110 -10.60 6.94 0.59
CA TYR A 110 -11.00 6.10 -0.55
C TYR A 110 -11.13 4.61 -0.20
N SER A 111 -10.35 4.14 0.79
CA SER A 111 -10.34 2.77 1.28
C SER A 111 -11.65 2.35 1.97
N LYS A 112 -12.49 3.29 2.39
CA LYS A 112 -13.76 3.04 3.09
C LYS A 112 -14.99 3.25 2.23
N ARG A 113 -14.81 3.33 0.91
CA ARG A 113 -15.89 3.58 -0.06
C ARG A 113 -16.12 2.35 -0.91
N VAL A 114 -17.35 2.16 -1.39
CA VAL A 114 -17.62 1.15 -2.42
C VAL A 114 -17.29 1.74 -3.79
N TRP A 115 -16.47 1.04 -4.55
CA TRP A 115 -16.02 1.40 -5.89
C TRP A 115 -16.92 0.76 -6.94
N THR A 116 -17.02 1.40 -8.10
CA THR A 116 -17.77 0.85 -9.24
C THR A 116 -16.87 -0.11 -10.02
N VAL A 117 -17.36 -1.29 -10.39
CA VAL A 117 -16.66 -2.15 -11.37
C VAL A 117 -16.98 -1.66 -12.78
N GLU A 118 -15.95 -1.16 -13.48
CA GLU A 118 -16.07 -0.62 -14.84
C GLU A 118 -15.90 -1.72 -15.90
N ASN A 119 -14.95 -2.63 -15.68
CA ASN A 119 -14.65 -3.73 -16.59
C ASN A 119 -14.07 -4.91 -15.82
N GLN A 120 -14.33 -6.11 -16.28
CA GLN A 120 -13.74 -7.33 -15.74
C GLN A 120 -13.73 -8.45 -16.79
N ASN A 121 -12.73 -9.32 -16.70
CA ASN A 121 -12.64 -10.58 -17.43
C ASN A 121 -11.94 -11.63 -16.54
N ASP A 122 -11.55 -12.77 -17.09
CA ASP A 122 -10.95 -13.83 -16.29
C ASP A 122 -9.60 -13.50 -15.65
N THR A 123 -8.85 -12.55 -16.21
CA THR A 123 -7.49 -12.18 -15.78
C THR A 123 -7.34 -10.71 -15.39
N SER A 124 -8.38 -9.89 -15.45
CA SER A 124 -8.30 -8.48 -15.07
C SER A 124 -9.62 -7.92 -14.55
N ILE A 125 -9.55 -6.95 -13.63
CA ILE A 125 -10.69 -6.18 -13.12
C ILE A 125 -10.28 -4.72 -12.90
N THR A 126 -11.14 -3.80 -13.34
CA THR A 126 -10.97 -2.35 -13.17
C THR A 126 -12.09 -1.79 -12.32
N PHE A 127 -11.70 -1.15 -11.22
CA PHE A 127 -12.56 -0.37 -10.35
C PHE A 127 -12.46 1.12 -10.68
N SER A 128 -13.52 1.87 -10.41
CA SER A 128 -13.50 3.33 -10.43
C SER A 128 -14.13 3.96 -9.20
N LEU A 129 -13.67 5.16 -8.86
CA LEU A 129 -14.23 6.02 -7.83
C LEU A 129 -14.29 7.46 -8.35
N GLU A 130 -15.48 8.03 -8.33
CA GLU A 130 -15.68 9.46 -8.56
C GLU A 130 -15.22 10.22 -7.32
N SER A 131 -14.34 11.20 -7.52
CA SER A 131 -13.85 12.07 -6.46
C SER A 131 -14.08 13.52 -6.88
N PRO A 132 -15.18 14.15 -6.41
CA PRO A 132 -15.54 15.49 -6.84
C PRO A 132 -14.51 16.53 -6.40
N HIS A 133 -14.64 17.75 -6.95
CA HIS A 133 -13.86 18.89 -6.48
C HIS A 133 -14.05 19.08 -4.97
N MET A 134 -12.95 19.25 -4.22
CA MET A 134 -12.89 19.38 -2.76
C MET A 134 -13.21 18.10 -1.98
N ASP A 135 -13.29 16.95 -2.65
CA ASP A 135 -13.32 15.66 -1.96
C ASP A 135 -12.03 15.46 -1.14
N GLN A 136 -12.19 15.06 0.13
CA GLN A 136 -11.13 15.02 1.15
C GLN A 136 -10.36 16.36 1.32
N GLY A 137 -10.89 17.49 0.81
CA GLY A 137 -10.24 18.80 0.85
C GLY A 137 -9.34 19.13 -0.36
N PHE A 138 -9.22 18.24 -1.35
CA PHE A 138 -8.35 18.45 -2.51
C PHE A 138 -9.07 19.10 -3.70
N PRO A 139 -8.44 20.07 -4.41
CA PRO A 139 -9.03 20.69 -5.60
C PRO A 139 -9.08 19.71 -6.78
N GLY A 140 -9.83 20.05 -7.83
CA GLY A 140 -10.00 19.20 -9.01
C GLY A 140 -10.91 18.00 -8.78
N ALA A 141 -11.95 17.89 -9.62
CA ALA A 141 -12.70 16.65 -9.74
C ALA A 141 -11.89 15.65 -10.58
N LEU A 142 -11.95 14.38 -10.22
CA LEU A 142 -11.36 13.30 -10.99
C LEU A 142 -12.19 12.03 -10.86
N LYS A 143 -11.99 11.13 -11.82
CA LYS A 143 -12.38 9.73 -11.69
C LYS A 143 -11.11 8.90 -11.57
N MET A 144 -10.93 8.24 -10.44
CA MET A 144 -9.80 7.36 -10.19
C MET A 144 -10.13 5.97 -10.70
N TYR A 145 -9.19 5.34 -11.41
CA TYR A 145 -9.28 3.97 -11.87
C TYR A 145 -8.16 3.13 -11.23
N VAL A 146 -8.52 1.95 -10.74
CA VAL A 146 -7.58 0.94 -10.25
C VAL A 146 -7.81 -0.36 -10.99
N THR A 147 -6.82 -0.84 -11.71
CA THR A 147 -6.89 -2.12 -12.44
C THR A 147 -5.96 -3.14 -11.81
N TYR A 148 -6.52 -4.28 -11.41
CA TYR A 148 -5.76 -5.49 -11.10
C TYR A 148 -5.68 -6.37 -12.33
N GLU A 149 -4.49 -6.86 -12.66
CA GLU A 149 -4.24 -7.73 -13.80
C GLU A 149 -3.36 -8.89 -13.38
N LEU A 150 -3.81 -10.11 -13.63
CA LEU A 150 -3.08 -11.33 -13.35
C LEU A 150 -2.02 -11.55 -14.42
N LEU A 151 -0.79 -11.78 -13.99
CA LEU A 151 0.35 -12.18 -14.82
C LEU A 151 0.61 -13.67 -14.62
N GLU A 152 1.60 -14.26 -15.30
CA GLU A 152 1.95 -15.68 -15.11
C GLU A 152 2.37 -15.99 -13.67
N ASP A 153 3.37 -15.27 -13.14
CA ASP A 153 3.96 -15.49 -11.80
C ASP A 153 3.72 -14.32 -10.84
N GLY A 154 2.67 -13.54 -11.07
CA GLY A 154 2.38 -12.37 -10.25
C GLY A 154 1.12 -11.66 -10.70
N PHE A 155 0.98 -10.41 -10.27
CA PHE A 155 -0.09 -9.53 -10.71
C PHE A 155 0.41 -8.10 -10.75
N LYS A 156 -0.34 -7.24 -11.44
CA LYS A 156 -0.05 -5.82 -11.61
C LYS A 156 -1.23 -5.00 -11.10
N ILE A 157 -0.92 -3.89 -10.43
CA ILE A 157 -1.89 -2.84 -10.10
C ILE A 157 -1.56 -1.61 -10.95
N ASN A 158 -2.53 -1.12 -11.72
CA ASN A 158 -2.42 0.14 -12.46
C ASN A 158 -3.33 1.19 -11.84
N TYR A 159 -2.79 2.38 -11.61
CA TYR A 159 -3.53 3.56 -11.18
C TYR A 159 -3.65 4.54 -12.35
N ASN A 160 -4.84 5.05 -12.61
CA ASN A 160 -5.06 6.07 -13.63
C ASN A 160 -6.10 7.09 -13.19
N ALA A 161 -5.82 8.38 -13.39
CA ALA A 161 -6.79 9.45 -13.22
C ALA A 161 -6.40 10.63 -14.10
N THR A 162 -7.40 11.39 -14.56
CA THR A 162 -7.20 12.69 -15.20
C THR A 162 -8.06 13.72 -14.46
N PRO A 163 -7.45 14.59 -13.64
CA PRO A 163 -8.21 15.61 -12.92
C PRO A 163 -8.60 16.76 -13.87
N ASP A 164 -9.72 17.42 -13.58
CA ASP A 164 -10.22 18.57 -14.35
C ASP A 164 -9.50 19.89 -14.03
N LYS A 165 -8.67 19.90 -12.98
CA LYS A 165 -7.83 21.01 -12.50
C LYS A 165 -6.56 20.45 -11.86
N ASP A 166 -5.55 21.30 -11.71
CA ASP A 166 -4.35 20.95 -10.96
C ASP A 166 -4.72 20.48 -9.55
N THR A 167 -4.13 19.35 -9.14
CA THR A 167 -4.35 18.72 -7.83
C THR A 167 -3.18 17.82 -7.47
N ILE A 168 -3.15 17.34 -6.23
CA ILE A 168 -2.16 16.38 -5.73
C ILE A 168 -2.80 15.00 -5.75
N ILE A 169 -2.11 14.02 -6.35
CA ILE A 169 -2.51 12.61 -6.37
C ILE A 169 -1.28 11.77 -6.04
N ASN A 170 -1.40 10.90 -5.05
CA ASN A 170 -0.40 9.90 -4.70
C ASN A 170 -1.11 8.64 -4.23
N MET A 171 -1.26 7.66 -5.12
CA MET A 171 -1.98 6.41 -4.83
C MET A 171 -1.00 5.30 -4.47
N THR A 172 -1.41 4.41 -3.56
CA THR A 172 -0.70 3.15 -3.30
C THR A 172 -1.69 2.06 -2.88
N ASN A 173 -1.23 0.81 -2.89
CA ASN A 173 -1.88 -0.29 -2.20
C ASN A 173 -1.20 -0.48 -0.84
N HIS A 174 -1.97 -0.73 0.22
CA HIS A 174 -1.48 -0.86 1.59
C HIS A 174 -1.56 -2.31 2.11
N SER A 175 -1.22 -3.29 1.27
CA SER A 175 -1.12 -4.70 1.69
C SER A 175 0.01 -4.91 2.69
N TYR A 176 -0.28 -5.70 3.73
CA TYR A 176 0.72 -6.19 4.66
C TYR A 176 1.04 -7.63 4.30
N PHE A 177 2.32 -7.94 4.19
CA PHE A 177 2.77 -9.23 3.72
C PHE A 177 3.38 -10.03 4.86
N ASN A 178 2.96 -11.28 4.98
CA ASN A 178 3.74 -12.30 5.68
C ASN A 178 3.98 -13.47 4.71
N LEU A 179 5.19 -13.56 4.17
CA LEU A 179 5.56 -14.58 3.19
C LEU A 179 5.52 -16.01 3.76
N ASN A 180 5.45 -16.20 5.08
CA ASN A 180 5.21 -17.51 5.70
C ASN A 180 3.72 -17.85 5.86
N GLY A 181 2.84 -16.92 5.48
CA GLY A 181 1.39 -17.01 5.57
C GLY A 181 0.80 -16.05 6.61
N GLU A 182 -0.42 -15.60 6.38
CA GLU A 182 -1.20 -14.87 7.39
C GLU A 182 -1.30 -15.69 8.69
N GLY A 183 -1.17 -15.01 9.83
CA GLY A 183 -1.23 -15.65 11.15
C GLY A 183 0.00 -16.50 11.51
N SER A 184 1.06 -16.52 10.69
CA SER A 184 2.30 -17.27 10.98
C SER A 184 3.24 -16.58 11.97
N GLY A 185 2.81 -15.48 12.59
CA GLY A 185 3.58 -14.72 13.58
C GLY A 185 4.35 -13.56 12.96
N THR A 186 5.54 -13.30 13.49
CA THR A 186 6.35 -12.13 13.13
C THR A 186 7.12 -12.31 11.81
N VAL A 187 7.41 -11.21 11.11
CA VAL A 187 8.18 -11.17 9.85
C VAL A 187 9.66 -10.85 10.04
N LEU A 188 10.15 -10.75 11.29
CA LEU A 188 11.51 -10.29 11.58
C LEU A 188 12.62 -11.15 10.96
N ASN A 189 12.34 -12.41 10.60
CA ASN A 189 13.31 -13.28 9.94
C ASN A 189 13.22 -13.23 8.40
N HIS A 190 12.22 -12.57 7.82
CA HIS A 190 12.14 -12.39 6.37
C HIS A 190 13.35 -11.58 5.92
N SER A 191 13.97 -12.02 4.84
CA SER A 191 15.12 -11.34 4.24
C SER A 191 14.62 -10.39 3.17
N VAL A 192 15.04 -9.13 3.24
CA VAL A 192 14.64 -8.07 2.31
C VAL A 192 15.88 -7.43 1.70
N LYS A 193 15.78 -7.06 0.44
CA LYS A 193 16.72 -6.21 -0.29
C LYS A 193 15.91 -5.07 -0.93
N ILE A 194 16.32 -3.83 -0.72
CA ILE A 194 15.72 -2.63 -1.32
C ILE A 194 16.78 -1.97 -2.20
N TYR A 195 16.46 -1.75 -3.47
CA TYR A 195 17.36 -1.13 -4.44
C TYR A 195 17.28 0.40 -4.32
N ALA A 196 17.88 0.94 -3.26
CA ALA A 196 17.83 2.36 -2.93
C ALA A 196 19.06 2.78 -2.13
N ASP A 197 19.75 3.82 -2.59
CA ASP A 197 20.94 4.36 -1.91
C ASP A 197 20.61 5.46 -0.89
N SER A 198 19.34 5.88 -0.80
CA SER A 198 18.91 6.93 0.12
C SER A 198 17.49 6.72 0.61
N PHE A 199 17.17 7.32 1.76
CA PHE A 199 15.85 7.33 2.35
C PHE A 199 15.51 8.74 2.87
N THR A 200 14.26 8.96 3.27
CA THR A 200 13.81 10.23 3.86
C THR A 200 13.61 10.06 5.37
N PRO A 201 14.52 10.58 6.22
CA PRO A 201 14.32 10.63 7.66
C PRO A 201 13.06 11.43 8.00
N ALA A 202 12.35 11.00 9.05
CA ALA A 202 11.15 11.68 9.53
C ALA A 202 11.32 12.13 10.99
N ASP A 203 10.57 13.15 11.36
CA ASP A 203 10.46 13.61 12.74
C ASP A 203 9.57 12.68 13.60
N GLU A 204 9.39 13.04 14.87
CA GLU A 204 8.57 12.29 15.84
C GLU A 204 7.07 12.24 15.47
N THR A 205 6.63 13.03 14.49
CA THR A 205 5.26 13.00 13.94
C THR A 205 5.18 12.28 12.60
N SER A 206 6.27 11.58 12.22
CA SER A 206 6.45 10.87 10.96
C SER A 206 6.38 11.77 9.72
N ILE A 207 6.74 13.05 9.84
CA ILE A 207 6.88 13.97 8.71
C ILE A 207 8.33 13.99 8.23
N PRO A 208 8.61 13.81 6.93
CA PRO A 208 9.97 13.96 6.40
C PRO A 208 10.58 15.31 6.75
N THR A 209 11.82 15.31 7.22
CA THR A 209 12.54 16.54 7.61
C THR A 209 12.90 17.44 6.41
N GLY A 210 12.79 16.89 5.20
CA GLY A 210 13.30 17.48 3.96
C GLY A 210 14.72 17.02 3.62
N GLU A 211 15.39 16.29 4.52
CA GLU A 211 16.69 15.69 4.26
C GLU A 211 16.56 14.41 3.42
N ILE A 212 17.58 14.15 2.60
CA ILE A 212 17.79 12.89 1.90
C ILE A 212 19.08 12.30 2.47
N GLU A 213 18.97 11.21 3.22
CA GLU A 213 20.10 10.59 3.89
C GLU A 213 20.51 9.31 3.16
N ALA A 214 21.82 9.11 3.00
CA ALA A 214 22.36 7.90 2.41
C ALA A 214 22.10 6.70 3.33
N VAL A 215 21.67 5.56 2.77
CA VAL A 215 21.43 4.37 3.59
C VAL A 215 22.74 3.70 4.03
N LYS A 216 23.81 3.88 3.26
CA LYS A 216 25.09 3.21 3.46
C LYS A 216 25.62 3.42 4.88
N ASP A 217 26.09 2.34 5.49
CA ASP A 217 26.65 2.32 6.85
C ASP A 217 25.63 2.72 7.95
N THR A 218 24.32 2.69 7.65
CA THR A 218 23.22 2.92 8.61
C THR A 218 22.34 1.68 8.77
N PRO A 219 21.47 1.62 9.79
CA PRO A 219 20.41 0.59 9.88
C PRO A 219 19.44 0.56 8.69
N MET A 220 19.40 1.59 7.85
CA MET A 220 18.53 1.66 6.67
C MET A 220 19.14 0.98 5.44
N ASP A 221 20.37 0.47 5.53
CA ASP A 221 21.04 -0.20 4.42
C ASP A 221 20.42 -1.59 4.16
N PHE A 222 19.59 -1.67 3.11
CA PHE A 222 19.03 -2.90 2.56
C PHE A 222 19.54 -3.16 1.13
N ASN A 223 20.67 -2.56 0.71
CA ASN A 223 21.24 -2.79 -0.63
C ASN A 223 21.74 -4.23 -0.81
N ASN A 224 21.91 -4.96 0.29
CA ASN A 224 22.09 -6.41 0.31
C ASN A 224 20.97 -7.05 1.13
N PHE A 225 20.72 -8.34 0.91
CA PHE A 225 19.76 -9.08 1.71
C PHE A 225 20.08 -8.96 3.20
N LYS A 226 19.11 -8.49 3.95
CA LYS A 226 19.14 -8.30 5.39
C LYS A 226 17.82 -8.74 5.99
N THR A 227 17.85 -9.44 7.12
CA THR A 227 16.60 -9.77 7.80
C THR A 227 15.98 -8.51 8.38
N ILE A 228 14.66 -8.38 8.34
CA ILE A 228 13.95 -7.22 8.87
C ILE A 228 14.39 -6.95 10.33
N GLY A 229 14.51 -7.99 11.14
CA GLY A 229 14.87 -7.90 12.56
C GLY A 229 16.33 -7.60 12.86
N GLN A 230 17.25 -7.64 11.88
CA GLN A 230 18.70 -7.52 12.15
C GLN A 230 19.06 -6.22 12.88
N ASP A 231 18.52 -5.10 12.38
CA ASP A 231 18.88 -3.75 12.85
C ASP A 231 17.70 -2.98 13.43
N ILE A 232 16.49 -3.56 13.45
CA ILE A 232 15.23 -2.86 13.76
C ILE A 232 15.21 -2.14 15.13
N ASN A 233 16.01 -2.63 16.08
CA ASN A 233 16.11 -2.10 17.45
C ASN A 233 17.42 -1.33 17.72
N LYS A 234 18.20 -0.98 16.68
CA LYS A 234 19.44 -0.21 16.87
C LYS A 234 19.16 1.18 17.42
N ASP A 235 20.11 1.70 18.18
CA ASP A 235 20.10 3.09 18.61
C ASP A 235 20.39 4.02 17.42
N TYR A 236 19.33 4.35 16.69
CA TYR A 236 19.35 5.24 15.54
C TYR A 236 18.04 6.03 15.52
N ILE A 237 18.12 7.36 15.46
CA ILE A 237 16.99 8.27 15.70
C ILE A 237 15.77 7.93 14.82
N PRO A 238 15.91 7.73 13.50
CA PRO A 238 14.78 7.32 12.65
C PRO A 238 14.05 6.05 13.14
N LEU A 239 14.80 5.01 13.57
CA LEU A 239 14.18 3.78 14.11
C LEU A 239 13.47 4.02 15.45
N LYS A 240 14.05 4.86 16.31
CA LYS A 240 13.47 5.20 17.61
C LYS A 240 12.13 5.94 17.46
N TYR A 241 12.04 6.87 16.52
CA TYR A 241 10.79 7.60 16.27
C TYR A 241 9.71 6.70 15.66
N ALA A 242 10.10 5.75 14.81
CA ALA A 242 9.17 4.85 14.12
C ALA A 242 8.84 3.56 14.90
N ASN A 243 9.50 3.27 16.03
CA ASN A 243 9.46 1.97 16.72
C ASN A 243 9.77 0.77 15.80
N GLY A 244 10.71 0.96 14.87
CA GLY A 244 11.03 0.01 13.81
C GLY A 244 11.22 0.73 12.48
N TYR A 245 10.81 0.12 11.38
CA TYR A 245 10.81 0.80 10.09
C TYR A 245 9.42 1.35 9.78
N ASP A 246 9.36 2.65 9.50
CA ASP A 246 8.22 3.36 8.88
C ASP A 246 8.78 4.49 8.01
N HIS A 247 9.56 4.14 6.99
CA HIS A 247 10.31 5.11 6.19
C HIS A 247 10.12 4.90 4.69
N ASN A 248 10.32 5.98 3.93
CA ASN A 248 10.34 5.96 2.48
C ASN A 248 11.79 5.85 1.99
N TRP A 249 12.07 4.78 1.24
CA TRP A 249 13.30 4.63 0.46
C TRP A 249 13.11 5.23 -0.92
N ILE A 250 14.12 5.95 -1.41
CA ILE A 250 14.10 6.62 -2.71
C ILE A 250 14.67 5.65 -3.74
N THR A 251 13.82 5.21 -4.67
CA THR A 251 14.15 4.19 -5.68
C THR A 251 14.37 4.78 -7.07
N ASP A 252 14.17 6.11 -7.21
CA ASP A 252 14.42 6.97 -8.39
C ASP A 252 14.38 6.25 -9.76
N PRO A 253 13.19 5.87 -10.24
CA PRO A 253 13.03 5.42 -11.60
C PRO A 253 13.22 6.64 -12.52
N THR A 254 14.42 6.76 -13.07
CA THR A 254 14.80 7.81 -14.05
C THR A 254 13.97 7.78 -15.34
N ASP A 255 13.07 6.81 -15.52
CA ASP A 255 12.08 6.74 -16.59
C ASP A 255 10.76 6.11 -16.12
N SER A 256 9.71 6.17 -16.95
CA SER A 256 8.37 5.66 -16.62
C SER A 256 8.23 4.12 -16.66
N LYS A 257 9.34 3.37 -16.84
CA LYS A 257 9.29 1.91 -16.87
C LYS A 257 9.19 1.35 -15.46
N LEU A 258 8.77 0.08 -15.37
CA LEU A 258 8.83 -0.67 -14.13
C LEU A 258 10.27 -1.10 -13.85
N HIS A 259 10.75 -0.75 -12.67
CA HIS A 259 12.05 -1.18 -12.16
C HIS A 259 11.83 -2.05 -10.94
N ASN A 260 12.60 -3.14 -10.81
CA ASN A 260 12.56 -3.96 -9.60
C ASN A 260 13.21 -3.19 -8.45
N ILE A 261 12.45 -2.94 -7.39
CA ILE A 261 12.85 -2.10 -6.26
C ILE A 261 12.96 -2.85 -4.94
N VAL A 262 12.32 -4.00 -4.82
CA VAL A 262 12.38 -4.83 -3.60
C VAL A 262 12.41 -6.30 -3.98
N ASP A 263 13.33 -7.04 -3.38
CA ASP A 263 13.27 -8.50 -3.29
C ASP A 263 13.05 -8.89 -1.82
N ALA A 264 12.11 -9.80 -1.55
CA ALA A 264 11.82 -10.31 -0.22
C ALA A 264 11.67 -11.84 -0.23
N VAL A 265 12.10 -12.49 0.85
CA VAL A 265 12.07 -13.96 0.99
C VAL A 265 11.55 -14.36 2.37
N GLY A 266 10.55 -15.25 2.39
CA GLY A 266 10.06 -15.89 3.61
C GLY A 266 11.05 -16.95 4.10
N ASP A 267 11.47 -16.86 5.36
CA ASP A 267 12.49 -17.75 5.93
C ASP A 267 12.01 -19.21 6.04
N VAL A 268 10.72 -19.43 6.30
CA VAL A 268 10.13 -20.77 6.44
C VAL A 268 9.54 -21.27 5.13
N SER A 269 8.67 -20.49 4.49
CA SER A 269 7.96 -20.91 3.27
C SER A 269 8.90 -20.99 2.06
N GLY A 270 9.92 -20.13 2.01
CA GLY A 270 10.76 -19.94 0.82
C GLY A 270 10.05 -19.23 -0.32
N ILE A 271 8.88 -18.63 -0.07
CA ILE A 271 8.20 -17.77 -1.03
C ILE A 271 9.08 -16.55 -1.25
N GLU A 272 9.33 -16.24 -2.52
CA GLU A 272 10.04 -15.05 -2.97
C GLU A 272 9.04 -14.05 -3.53
N MET A 273 9.19 -12.78 -3.16
CA MET A 273 8.39 -11.68 -3.67
C MET A 273 9.31 -10.63 -4.29
N LYS A 274 8.98 -10.22 -5.51
CA LYS A 274 9.65 -9.13 -6.23
C LYS A 274 8.65 -8.01 -6.47
N ILE A 275 9.01 -6.80 -6.09
CA ILE A 275 8.16 -5.62 -6.29
C ILE A 275 8.83 -4.74 -7.34
N SER A 276 8.12 -4.48 -8.43
CA SER A 276 8.53 -3.53 -9.45
C SER A 276 7.57 -2.36 -9.54
N THR A 277 8.09 -1.14 -9.70
CA THR A 277 7.27 0.08 -9.79
C THR A 277 7.90 1.12 -10.70
N ASN A 278 7.09 2.07 -11.15
CA ASN A 278 7.52 3.32 -11.78
C ASN A 278 7.37 4.54 -10.84
N CYS A 279 7.07 4.30 -9.56
CA CYS A 279 7.01 5.33 -8.51
C CYS A 279 8.41 5.67 -7.95
N PRO A 280 8.63 6.91 -7.48
CA PRO A 280 9.95 7.40 -7.05
C PRO A 280 10.45 6.86 -5.71
N GLY A 281 9.61 6.14 -4.97
CA GLY A 281 9.98 5.57 -3.69
C GLY A 281 9.05 4.46 -3.23
N VAL A 282 9.44 3.83 -2.13
CA VAL A 282 8.71 2.75 -1.47
C VAL A 282 8.71 2.97 0.04
N GLN A 283 7.52 2.93 0.64
CA GLN A 283 7.37 2.92 2.09
C GLN A 283 7.55 1.49 2.60
N MET A 284 8.52 1.26 3.48
CA MET A 284 8.57 0.04 4.28
C MET A 284 8.06 0.35 5.69
N TYR A 285 6.93 -0.26 6.04
CA TYR A 285 6.32 -0.21 7.36
C TYR A 285 6.25 -1.61 7.96
N THR A 286 6.77 -1.78 9.18
CA THR A 286 6.86 -3.08 9.86
C THR A 286 5.76 -3.34 10.90
N ALA A 287 4.59 -2.69 10.75
CA ALA A 287 3.43 -2.87 11.63
C ALA A 287 3.74 -2.58 13.11
N ASN A 288 4.33 -1.41 13.37
CA ASN A 288 4.92 -1.07 14.67
C ASN A 288 3.90 -0.59 15.73
N PHE A 289 2.68 -0.24 15.30
CA PHE A 289 1.65 0.40 16.12
C PHE A 289 0.35 -0.40 16.16
#